data_AF-A0A5R8PJ72-F1
#
_entry.id   AF-A0A5R8PJ72-F1
#
_cell.length_a   1.000
_cell.length_b   1.000
_cell.length_c   1.000
_cell.angle_alpha   90.00
_cell.angle_beta   90.00
_cell.angle_gamma   90.00
#
_symmetry.space_group_name_H-M   'P 1'
#
loop_
_entity.id
_entity.type
_entity.pdbx_description
1 polymer ?
#
loop_
_entity_poly.entity_id
_entity_poly.type
_entity_poly.pdbx_seq_one_letter_code
_entity_poly.pdbx_strand_id
1 'polypeptide(L)'
;MVDDLAEHLNFALDDIDEHLARLINDYAVDRPRGAEILRLRLGIGDQGPETLTRIGARFDFSRDRIRQLHTKAVGELVRQAKLTGELPAAEFAQRYPTTAKDQQLVRELLTETYVTATDLVANELSYLKLRLAGHEAADAKRVSGFVAQRLAAWRKKTNHRLARLRDGAPFPVGHDHAWLDRIDWPPHAASPAALPTDSARTLDGDDDGRGRFYLDKVGRDVGFDSGLESRLLGVLNADDQISTFQENPDAVLYRVDGEEGVHFPTAAARLADGRIALIDVQPLGRVAYRDYRARAAAARAYAHGNGWGWLVWTGSTIGVADLAERRLEPALDARLTELVEQGAASWAALRQLRADAGLTPLDLAAAVLRHDWSWDRGSHRLSASPASLS
;
A
#
# COMPACT_ATOMS: atom_id res chain seq x y z
N MET A 1 1.99 18.31 -3.62
CA MET A 1 1.76 17.42 -2.48
C MET A 1 0.26 17.32 -2.42
N VAL A 2 -0.29 16.12 -2.43
CA VAL A 2 -1.73 15.92 -2.26
C VAL A 2 -2.12 16.48 -0.89
N ASP A 3 -3.15 17.31 -0.81
CA ASP A 3 -3.57 17.95 0.45
C ASP A 3 -4.04 16.86 1.43
N ASP A 4 -5.01 16.03 1.02
CA ASP A 4 -5.39 14.80 1.70
C ASP A 4 -5.57 13.63 0.71
N LEU A 5 -5.00 12.47 1.04
CA LEU A 5 -5.14 11.23 0.27
C LEU A 5 -6.59 10.80 0.08
N ALA A 6 -7.46 11.11 1.05
CA ALA A 6 -8.88 10.78 1.00
C ALA A 6 -9.59 11.35 -0.25
N GLU A 7 -9.18 12.53 -0.72
CA GLU A 7 -9.80 13.20 -1.88
C GLU A 7 -9.54 12.49 -3.21
N HIS A 8 -8.54 11.61 -3.25
CA HIS A 8 -8.14 10.89 -4.45
C HIS A 8 -8.59 9.42 -4.44
N LEU A 9 -9.19 8.96 -3.34
CA LEU A 9 -9.72 7.61 -3.25
C LEU A 9 -11.00 7.48 -4.07
N ASN A 10 -10.97 6.55 -5.02
CA ASN A 10 -12.11 6.16 -5.81
C ASN A 10 -11.95 4.70 -6.26
N PHE A 11 -13.05 4.06 -6.62
CA PHE A 11 -13.07 2.65 -6.99
C PHE A 11 -12.39 2.32 -8.33
N ALA A 12 -12.01 3.31 -9.15
CA ALA A 12 -11.39 3.02 -10.44
C ALA A 12 -10.04 2.29 -10.29
N LEU A 13 -9.34 2.49 -9.16
CA LEU A 13 -8.11 1.76 -8.86
C LEU A 13 -8.38 0.31 -8.48
N ASP A 14 -9.44 0.06 -7.72
CA ASP A 14 -9.85 -1.30 -7.38
C ASP A 14 -10.41 -2.03 -8.61
N ASP A 15 -11.07 -1.32 -9.53
CA ASP A 15 -11.52 -1.88 -10.81
C ASP A 15 -10.33 -2.26 -11.72
N ILE A 16 -9.28 -1.45 -11.73
CA ILE A 16 -8.03 -1.76 -12.43
C ILE A 16 -7.34 -2.98 -11.80
N ASP A 17 -7.26 -3.03 -10.47
CA ASP A 17 -6.65 -4.15 -9.74
C ASP A 17 -7.43 -5.45 -10.01
N GLU A 18 -8.77 -5.40 -10.04
CA GLU A 18 -9.63 -6.54 -10.36
C GLU A 18 -9.40 -7.07 -11.76
N HIS A 19 -9.42 -6.17 -12.74
CA HIS A 19 -9.17 -6.55 -14.12
C HIS A 19 -7.75 -7.12 -14.28
N LEU A 20 -6.73 -6.48 -13.69
CA LEU A 20 -5.36 -6.97 -13.74
C LEU A 20 -5.19 -8.33 -13.05
N ALA A 21 -5.84 -8.55 -11.90
CA ALA A 21 -5.85 -9.84 -11.21
C ALA A 21 -6.47 -10.93 -12.10
N ARG A 22 -7.59 -10.63 -12.77
CA ARG A 22 -8.21 -11.55 -13.74
C ARG A 22 -7.26 -11.91 -14.88
N LEU A 23 -6.63 -10.92 -15.51
CA LEU A 23 -5.65 -11.18 -16.59
C LEU A 23 -4.47 -12.04 -16.10
N ILE A 24 -3.97 -11.78 -14.89
CA ILE A 24 -2.89 -12.58 -14.29
C ILE A 24 -3.36 -14.01 -14.00
N ASN A 25 -4.61 -14.20 -13.55
CA ASN A 25 -5.19 -15.52 -13.32
C ASN A 25 -5.35 -16.30 -14.63
N ASP A 26 -5.81 -15.66 -15.70
CA ASP A 26 -5.91 -16.26 -17.04
C ASP A 26 -4.51 -16.63 -17.59
N TYR A 27 -3.50 -15.79 -17.33
CA TYR A 27 -2.11 -16.09 -17.68
C TYR A 27 -1.52 -17.23 -16.81
N ALA A 28 -1.96 -17.36 -15.57
CA ALA A 28 -1.48 -18.37 -14.63
C ALA A 28 -1.79 -19.80 -15.08
N VAL A 29 -2.84 -20.01 -15.89
CA VAL A 29 -3.22 -21.32 -16.45
C VAL A 29 -2.04 -21.97 -17.18
N ASP A 30 -1.37 -21.21 -18.05
CA ASP A 30 -0.24 -21.72 -18.82
C ASP A 30 1.11 -21.41 -18.16
N ARG A 31 1.19 -20.32 -17.38
CA ARG A 31 2.44 -19.75 -16.87
C ARG A 31 2.38 -19.46 -15.36
N PRO A 32 2.14 -20.47 -14.51
CA PRO A 32 1.89 -20.27 -13.07
C PRO A 32 3.03 -19.52 -12.36
N ARG A 33 4.29 -19.87 -12.64
CA ARG A 33 5.45 -19.15 -12.07
C ARG A 33 5.55 -17.70 -12.54
N GLY A 34 5.25 -17.44 -13.82
CA GLY A 34 5.28 -16.09 -14.36
C GLY A 34 4.20 -15.22 -13.71
N ALA A 35 3.00 -15.78 -13.55
CA ALA A 35 1.90 -15.12 -12.87
C ALA A 35 2.24 -14.81 -11.41
N GLU A 36 2.87 -15.74 -10.69
CA GLU A 36 3.28 -15.52 -9.31
C GLU A 36 4.33 -14.41 -9.17
N ILE A 37 5.33 -14.38 -10.06
CA ILE A 37 6.30 -13.28 -10.12
C ILE A 37 5.60 -11.94 -10.39
N LEU A 38 4.57 -11.91 -11.24
CA LEU A 38 3.78 -10.70 -11.49
C LEU A 38 2.99 -10.27 -10.25
N ARG A 39 2.29 -11.19 -9.56
CA ARG A 39 1.52 -10.88 -8.34
C ARG A 39 2.41 -10.26 -7.27
N LEU A 40 3.52 -10.92 -6.96
CA LEU A 40 4.47 -10.45 -5.94
C LEU A 40 5.11 -9.12 -6.34
N ARG A 41 5.57 -8.98 -7.58
CA ARG A 41 6.25 -7.74 -8.00
C ARG A 41 5.29 -6.58 -8.05
N LEU A 42 4.11 -6.75 -8.64
CA LEU A 42 3.15 -5.67 -8.86
C LEU A 42 2.28 -5.37 -7.62
N GLY A 43 2.31 -6.25 -6.61
CA GLY A 43 1.47 -6.14 -5.42
C GLY A 43 -0.01 -6.33 -5.76
N ILE A 44 -0.30 -7.31 -6.62
CA ILE A 44 -1.67 -7.67 -7.04
C ILE A 44 -2.11 -8.89 -6.25
N GLY A 45 -3.31 -8.81 -5.68
CA GLY A 45 -3.82 -9.70 -4.64
C GLY A 45 -3.58 -9.10 -3.26
N ASP A 46 -3.26 -9.96 -2.31
CA ASP A 46 -3.37 -9.65 -0.87
C ASP A 46 -2.15 -8.92 -0.28
N GLN A 47 -1.05 -8.88 -1.02
CA GLN A 47 0.22 -8.30 -0.58
C GLN A 47 0.56 -7.02 -1.35
N GLY A 48 1.41 -6.18 -0.75
CA GLY A 48 2.01 -5.04 -1.43
C GLY A 48 3.11 -5.47 -2.41
N PRO A 49 3.63 -4.54 -3.23
CA PRO A 49 4.73 -4.83 -4.15
C PRO A 49 6.00 -5.30 -3.42
N GLU A 50 6.66 -6.34 -3.92
CA GLU A 50 7.92 -6.84 -3.39
C GLU A 50 9.14 -6.44 -4.24
N THR A 51 10.30 -6.35 -3.58
CA THR A 51 11.58 -6.14 -4.25
C THR A 51 11.97 -7.37 -5.06
N LEU A 52 12.71 -7.16 -6.15
CA LEU A 52 13.24 -8.25 -6.96
C LEU A 52 14.17 -9.17 -6.14
N THR A 53 14.85 -8.62 -5.13
CA THR A 53 15.71 -9.38 -4.20
C THR A 53 14.90 -10.35 -3.34
N ARG A 54 13.79 -9.90 -2.74
CA ARG A 54 12.90 -10.77 -1.95
C ARG A 54 12.26 -11.86 -2.80
N ILE A 55 11.77 -11.50 -3.98
CA ILE A 55 11.22 -12.47 -4.93
C ILE A 55 12.32 -13.47 -5.34
N GLY A 56 13.55 -12.99 -5.55
CA GLY A 56 14.69 -13.85 -5.86
C GLY A 56 14.95 -14.90 -4.78
N ALA A 57 14.96 -14.49 -3.51
CA ALA A 57 15.10 -15.41 -2.39
C ALA A 57 13.98 -16.46 -2.32
N ARG A 58 12.72 -16.08 -2.62
CA ARG A 58 11.58 -17.03 -2.65
C ARG A 58 11.72 -18.10 -3.74
N PHE A 59 12.31 -17.76 -4.88
CA PHE A 59 12.42 -18.64 -6.05
C PHE A 59 13.82 -19.24 -6.25
N ASP A 60 14.74 -19.03 -5.31
CA ASP A 60 16.16 -19.38 -5.44
C ASP A 60 16.79 -18.85 -6.74
N PHE A 61 16.50 -17.59 -7.06
CA PHE A 61 17.00 -16.89 -8.23
C PHE A 61 17.70 -15.59 -7.86
N SER A 62 18.67 -15.21 -8.69
CA SER A 62 19.26 -13.88 -8.57
C SER A 62 18.22 -12.79 -8.87
N ARG A 63 18.42 -11.62 -8.26
CA ARG A 63 17.64 -10.40 -8.53
C ARG A 63 17.51 -10.11 -10.04
N ASP A 64 18.62 -10.22 -10.79
CA ASP A 64 18.60 -9.99 -12.24
C ASP A 64 17.78 -11.05 -12.98
N ARG A 65 17.85 -12.31 -12.54
CA ARG A 65 17.05 -13.36 -13.14
C ARG A 65 15.55 -13.12 -12.93
N ILE A 66 15.14 -12.69 -11.73
CA ILE A 66 13.74 -12.29 -11.49
C ILE A 66 13.34 -11.11 -12.37
N ARG A 67 14.20 -10.09 -12.51
CA ARG A 67 13.94 -8.95 -13.41
C ARG A 67 13.63 -9.40 -14.84
N GLN A 68 14.45 -10.29 -15.39
CA GLN A 68 14.26 -10.84 -16.73
C GLN A 68 12.95 -11.63 -16.84
N LEU A 69 12.66 -12.49 -15.86
CA LEU A 69 11.43 -13.28 -15.82
C LEU A 69 10.18 -12.39 -15.72
N HIS A 70 10.23 -11.35 -14.89
CA HIS A 70 9.16 -10.36 -14.76
C HIS A 70 8.93 -9.62 -16.09
N THR A 71 9.98 -9.09 -16.72
CA THR A 71 9.85 -8.40 -18.03
C THR A 71 9.25 -9.33 -19.10
N LYS A 72 9.68 -10.60 -19.12
CA LYS A 72 9.11 -11.60 -20.03
C LYS A 72 7.62 -11.83 -19.73
N ALA A 73 7.24 -12.00 -18.46
CA ALA A 73 5.87 -12.24 -18.04
C ALA A 73 4.95 -11.06 -18.41
N VAL A 74 5.39 -9.80 -18.20
CA VAL A 74 4.65 -8.60 -18.62
C VAL A 74 4.39 -8.60 -20.13
N GLY A 75 5.40 -8.90 -20.95
CA GLY A 75 5.26 -8.94 -22.41
C GLY A 75 4.31 -10.05 -22.88
N GLU A 76 4.36 -11.21 -22.22
CA GLU A 76 3.47 -12.34 -22.52
C GLU A 76 2.02 -12.06 -22.11
N LEU A 77 1.79 -11.46 -20.94
CA LEU A 77 0.48 -11.04 -20.45
C LEU A 77 -0.19 -10.06 -21.42
N VAL A 78 0.52 -9.00 -21.83
CA VAL A 78 0.00 -8.01 -22.79
C VAL A 78 -0.30 -8.66 -24.14
N ARG A 79 0.54 -9.59 -24.60
CA ARG A 79 0.31 -10.32 -25.85
C ARG A 79 -0.93 -11.22 -25.75
N GLN A 80 -1.11 -11.92 -24.64
CA GLN A 80 -2.29 -12.75 -24.40
C GLN A 80 -3.57 -11.91 -24.40
N ALA A 81 -3.59 -10.81 -23.62
CA ALA A 81 -4.73 -9.88 -23.60
C ALA A 81 -5.08 -9.34 -25.00
N LYS A 82 -4.06 -9.04 -25.83
CA LYS A 82 -4.28 -8.65 -27.22
C LYS A 82 -4.92 -9.76 -28.05
N LEU A 83 -4.45 -11.00 -27.92
CA LEU A 83 -4.93 -12.14 -28.70
C LEU A 83 -6.36 -12.56 -28.30
N THR A 84 -6.74 -12.38 -27.04
CA THR A 84 -8.08 -12.65 -26.54
C THR A 84 -9.08 -11.52 -26.78
N GLY A 85 -8.64 -10.41 -27.41
CA GLY A 85 -9.50 -9.26 -27.71
C GLY A 85 -9.81 -8.38 -26.50
N GLU A 86 -9.09 -8.54 -25.39
CA GLU A 86 -9.25 -7.76 -24.15
C GLU A 86 -8.66 -6.35 -24.26
N LEU A 87 -7.93 -6.03 -25.33
CA LEU A 87 -7.30 -4.73 -25.53
C LEU A 87 -8.05 -3.87 -26.57
N PRO A 88 -8.30 -2.57 -26.28
CA PRO A 88 -8.00 -1.91 -25.02
C PRO A 88 -9.00 -2.31 -23.91
N ALA A 89 -8.49 -2.58 -22.71
CA ALA A 89 -9.33 -2.90 -21.56
C ALA A 89 -10.10 -1.63 -21.14
N ALA A 90 -11.42 -1.72 -21.04
CA ALA A 90 -12.30 -0.55 -20.93
C ALA A 90 -11.97 0.36 -19.74
N GLU A 91 -11.73 -0.23 -18.57
CA GLU A 91 -11.38 0.49 -17.33
C GLU A 91 -10.05 1.24 -17.48
N PHE A 92 -9.07 0.62 -18.14
CA PHE A 92 -7.77 1.22 -18.40
C PHE A 92 -7.87 2.31 -19.46
N ALA A 93 -8.62 2.10 -20.55
CA ALA A 93 -8.77 3.07 -21.63
C ALA A 93 -9.54 4.31 -21.19
N GLN A 94 -10.55 4.14 -20.33
CA GLN A 94 -11.29 5.25 -19.73
C GLN A 94 -10.36 6.11 -18.86
N ARG A 95 -9.48 5.48 -18.07
CA ARG A 95 -8.60 6.16 -17.13
C ARG A 95 -7.33 6.72 -17.76
N TYR A 96 -6.80 6.05 -18.77
CA TYR A 96 -5.58 6.44 -19.50
C TYR A 96 -5.85 6.54 -21.01
N PRO A 97 -6.71 7.46 -21.47
CA PRO A 97 -7.07 7.54 -22.88
C PRO A 97 -5.83 7.85 -23.74
N THR A 98 -5.75 7.23 -24.92
CA THR A 98 -4.64 7.43 -25.88
C THR A 98 -4.57 8.85 -26.43
N THR A 99 -5.65 9.63 -26.29
CA THR A 99 -5.73 11.03 -26.68
C THR A 99 -5.24 12.00 -25.60
N ALA A 100 -4.98 11.51 -24.37
CA ALA A 100 -4.49 12.36 -23.29
C ALA A 100 -3.06 12.85 -23.55
N LYS A 101 -2.77 14.06 -23.07
CA LYS A 101 -1.40 14.59 -23.05
C LYS A 101 -0.55 13.82 -22.03
N ASP A 102 0.73 13.61 -22.33
CA ASP A 102 1.63 12.90 -21.41
C ASP A 102 1.66 13.51 -20.00
N GLN A 103 1.63 14.84 -19.89
CA GLN A 103 1.63 15.51 -18.59
C GLN A 103 0.40 15.15 -17.75
N GLN A 104 -0.75 14.95 -18.38
CA GLN A 104 -1.97 14.51 -17.70
C GLN A 104 -1.82 13.06 -17.22
N LEU A 105 -1.35 12.16 -18.09
CA LEU A 105 -1.11 10.76 -17.74
C LEU A 105 -0.08 10.62 -16.61
N VAL A 106 1.02 11.36 -16.68
CA VAL A 106 2.06 11.36 -15.65
C VAL A 106 1.50 11.85 -14.32
N ARG A 107 0.68 12.92 -14.31
CA ARG A 107 0.06 13.42 -13.07
C ARG A 107 -0.88 12.38 -12.46
N GLU A 108 -1.71 11.74 -13.30
CA GLU A 108 -2.63 10.69 -12.86
C GLU A 108 -1.84 9.54 -12.23
N LEU A 109 -0.90 8.96 -12.96
CA LEU A 109 -0.09 7.82 -12.52
C LEU A 109 0.74 8.13 -11.25
N LEU A 110 1.27 9.34 -11.10
CA LEU A 110 1.96 9.77 -9.88
C LEU A 110 1.01 9.88 -8.69
N THR A 111 -0.21 10.38 -8.90
CA THR A 111 -1.22 10.49 -7.84
C THR A 111 -1.61 9.11 -7.36
N GLU A 112 -1.90 8.19 -8.30
CA GLU A 112 -2.21 6.80 -7.98
C GLU A 112 -1.09 6.11 -7.22
N THR A 113 0.15 6.23 -7.72
CA THR A 113 1.34 5.66 -7.08
C THR A 113 1.43 6.04 -5.61
N TYR A 114 1.14 7.31 -5.30
CA TYR A 114 1.18 7.82 -3.94
C TYR A 114 0.01 7.30 -3.09
N VAL A 115 -1.21 7.31 -3.64
CA VAL A 115 -2.43 6.83 -2.96
C VAL A 115 -2.40 5.33 -2.68
N THR A 116 -1.73 4.54 -3.53
CA THR A 116 -1.62 3.09 -3.37
C THR A 116 -0.30 2.62 -2.74
N ALA A 117 0.61 3.55 -2.43
CA ALA A 117 1.97 3.29 -1.95
C ALA A 117 2.75 2.26 -2.81
N THR A 118 2.69 2.42 -4.14
CA THR A 118 3.33 1.50 -5.09
C THR A 118 4.58 2.08 -5.77
N ASP A 119 5.28 3.02 -5.11
CA ASP A 119 6.47 3.68 -5.67
C ASP A 119 7.55 2.70 -6.13
N LEU A 120 7.71 1.57 -5.42
CA LEU A 120 8.68 0.52 -5.72
C LEU A 120 8.55 -0.05 -7.16
N VAL A 121 7.35 0.00 -7.72
CA VAL A 121 7.01 -0.56 -9.05
C VAL A 121 6.29 0.43 -9.95
N ALA A 122 6.37 1.73 -9.64
CA ALA A 122 5.62 2.77 -10.34
C ALA A 122 5.90 2.77 -11.85
N ASN A 123 7.14 2.52 -12.27
CA ASN A 123 7.49 2.47 -13.68
C ASN A 123 6.86 1.26 -14.38
N GLU A 124 6.99 0.07 -13.79
CA GLU A 124 6.46 -1.18 -14.33
C GLU A 124 4.93 -1.17 -14.40
N LEU A 125 4.27 -0.75 -13.32
CA LEU A 125 2.80 -0.61 -13.28
C LEU A 125 2.31 0.45 -14.26
N SER A 126 2.97 1.61 -14.34
CA SER A 126 2.61 2.66 -15.32
C SER A 126 2.70 2.14 -16.75
N TYR A 127 3.80 1.45 -17.08
CA TYR A 127 3.98 0.85 -18.39
C TYR A 127 2.86 -0.14 -18.70
N LEU A 128 2.57 -1.07 -17.78
CA LEU A 128 1.55 -2.09 -17.97
C LEU A 128 0.15 -1.47 -18.12
N LYS A 129 -0.23 -0.55 -17.24
CA LYS A 129 -1.51 0.19 -17.29
C LYS A 129 -1.73 0.86 -18.65
N LEU A 130 -0.71 1.54 -19.16
CA LEU A 130 -0.78 2.20 -20.47
C LEU A 130 -0.90 1.21 -21.63
N ARG A 131 -0.17 0.07 -21.56
CA ARG A 131 -0.28 -0.99 -22.56
C ARG A 131 -1.67 -1.63 -22.58
N LEU A 132 -2.26 -1.85 -21.40
CA LEU A 132 -3.62 -2.37 -21.26
C LEU A 132 -4.69 -1.36 -21.71
N ALA A 133 -4.41 -0.05 -21.57
CA ALA A 133 -5.23 1.03 -22.13
C ALA A 133 -5.11 1.19 -23.66
N GLY A 134 -4.25 0.41 -24.32
CA GLY A 134 -4.08 0.45 -25.78
C GLY A 134 -3.02 1.42 -26.29
N HIS A 135 -2.19 2.00 -25.43
CA HIS A 135 -1.06 2.84 -25.88
C HIS A 135 -0.01 1.99 -26.58
N GLU A 136 0.63 2.53 -27.61
CA GLU A 136 1.77 1.89 -28.27
C GLU A 136 2.97 1.72 -27.33
N ALA A 137 3.82 0.74 -27.60
CA ALA A 137 4.89 0.36 -26.68
C ALA A 137 5.91 1.49 -26.46
N ALA A 138 6.15 2.31 -27.50
CA ALA A 138 7.00 3.48 -27.43
C ALA A 138 6.41 4.56 -26.51
N ASP A 139 5.11 4.84 -26.62
CA ASP A 139 4.43 5.83 -25.81
C ASP A 139 4.32 5.41 -24.35
N ALA A 140 3.91 4.16 -24.10
CA ALA A 140 3.86 3.59 -22.76
C ALA A 140 5.21 3.70 -22.05
N LYS A 141 6.32 3.36 -22.75
CA LYS A 141 7.68 3.44 -22.21
C LYS A 141 8.13 4.88 -21.94
N ARG A 142 7.75 5.81 -22.82
CA ARG A 142 8.09 7.23 -22.70
C ARG A 142 7.39 7.86 -21.50
N VAL A 143 6.08 7.65 -21.37
CA VAL A 143 5.26 8.16 -20.27
C VAL A 143 5.66 7.52 -18.93
N SER A 144 5.83 6.20 -18.87
CA SER A 144 6.29 5.52 -17.65
C SER A 144 7.70 6.00 -17.24
N GLY A 145 8.57 6.27 -18.22
CA GLY A 145 9.88 6.88 -17.99
C GLY A 145 9.79 8.26 -17.36
N PHE A 146 8.83 9.10 -17.77
CA PHE A 146 8.59 10.39 -17.14
C PHE A 146 8.09 10.25 -15.69
N VAL A 147 7.24 9.26 -15.39
CA VAL A 147 6.83 8.94 -14.02
C VAL A 147 8.06 8.59 -13.16
N ALA A 148 8.91 7.67 -13.64
CA ALA A 148 10.13 7.27 -12.96
C ALA A 148 11.09 8.45 -12.70
N GLN A 149 11.28 9.31 -13.70
CA GLN A 149 12.10 10.52 -13.59
C GLN A 149 11.56 11.49 -12.54
N ARG A 150 10.24 11.68 -12.48
CA ARG A 150 9.61 12.57 -11.49
C ARG A 150 9.76 12.05 -10.07
N LEU A 151 9.61 10.74 -9.87
CA LEU A 151 9.86 10.10 -8.57
C LEU A 151 11.33 10.23 -8.17
N ALA A 152 12.28 9.98 -9.09
CA ALA A 152 13.71 10.14 -8.82
C ALA A 152 14.07 11.60 -8.47
N ALA A 153 13.53 12.57 -9.21
CA ALA A 153 13.73 13.99 -8.94
C ALA A 153 13.13 14.41 -7.58
N TRP A 154 11.95 13.89 -7.24
CA TRP A 154 11.33 14.12 -5.93
C TRP A 154 12.19 13.53 -4.81
N ARG A 155 12.67 12.27 -4.93
CA ARG A 155 13.59 11.64 -3.97
C ARG A 155 14.84 12.51 -3.77
N LYS A 156 15.51 12.92 -4.85
CA LYS A 156 16.69 13.80 -4.78
C LYS A 156 16.40 15.12 -4.05
N LYS A 157 15.25 15.74 -4.33
CA LYS A 157 14.82 16.99 -3.67
C LYS A 157 14.50 16.77 -2.18
N THR A 158 13.95 15.61 -1.82
CA THR A 158 13.69 15.22 -0.42
C THR A 158 15.00 15.01 0.33
N ASN A 159 15.94 14.26 -0.25
CA ASN A 159 17.27 14.04 0.34
C ASN A 159 18.02 15.35 0.56
N HIS A 160 17.99 16.26 -0.42
CA HIS A 160 18.61 17.57 -0.29
C HIS A 160 17.97 18.42 0.82
N ARG A 161 16.65 18.31 1.02
CA ARG A 161 15.96 19.00 2.13
C ARG A 161 16.32 18.41 3.48
N LEU A 162 16.34 17.09 3.60
CA LEU A 162 16.72 16.41 4.84
C LEU A 162 18.17 16.71 5.22
N ALA A 163 19.08 16.75 4.25
CA ALA A 163 20.45 17.20 4.49
C ALA A 163 20.55 18.64 5.02
N ARG A 164 19.57 19.51 4.73
CA ARG A 164 19.46 20.88 5.26
C ARG A 164 18.75 20.97 6.62
N LEU A 165 18.08 19.90 7.09
CA LEU A 165 17.57 19.85 8.47
C LEU A 165 18.72 19.83 9.49
N ARG A 166 19.91 19.35 9.09
CA ARG A 166 21.16 19.53 9.85
C ARG A 166 21.45 20.99 10.21
N ASP A 167 20.90 21.94 9.44
CA ASP A 167 21.07 23.38 9.65
C ASP A 167 19.84 24.02 10.34
N GLY A 168 18.92 23.23 10.92
CA GLY A 168 17.77 23.72 11.69
C GLY A 168 16.59 24.22 10.85
N ALA A 169 16.51 23.87 9.56
CA ALA A 169 15.33 24.18 8.75
C ALA A 169 14.13 23.30 9.17
N PRO A 170 12.88 23.79 9.15
CA PRO A 170 11.71 22.96 9.46
C PRO A 170 11.35 22.02 8.29
N PHE A 171 10.91 20.79 8.59
CA PHE A 171 10.37 19.89 7.58
C PHE A 171 8.91 20.30 7.25
N PRO A 172 8.54 20.45 5.97
CA PRO A 172 7.19 20.85 5.59
C PRO A 172 6.27 19.63 5.58
N VAL A 173 5.99 19.09 6.76
CA VAL A 173 4.72 18.39 7.01
C VAL A 173 3.84 19.33 7.79
N GLY A 174 2.52 19.28 7.53
CA GLY A 174 1.55 19.99 8.35
C GLY A 174 1.83 19.65 9.81
N HIS A 175 1.87 20.68 10.66
CA HIS A 175 2.17 20.59 12.10
C HIS A 175 1.02 19.94 12.89
N ASP A 176 0.23 19.09 12.23
CA ASP A 176 -0.88 18.41 12.88
C ASP A 176 -0.33 17.17 13.59
N HIS A 177 -0.06 17.34 14.89
CA HIS A 177 0.35 16.28 15.79
C HIS A 177 -0.84 15.41 16.24
N ALA A 178 -2.07 15.63 15.73
CA ALA A 178 -3.25 14.83 16.10
C ALA A 178 -3.08 13.33 15.81
N TRP A 179 -2.11 12.94 14.99
CA TRP A 179 -1.78 11.53 14.80
C TRP A 179 -1.28 10.85 16.10
N LEU A 180 -0.65 11.58 17.02
CA LEU A 180 -0.18 11.06 18.31
C LEU A 180 -1.35 10.72 19.24
N ASP A 181 -2.44 11.49 19.17
CA ASP A 181 -3.65 11.25 19.97
C ASP A 181 -4.38 9.96 19.55
N ARG A 182 -4.07 9.44 18.35
CA ARG A 182 -4.62 8.20 17.81
C ARG A 182 -3.83 6.95 18.18
N ILE A 183 -2.73 7.08 18.92
CA ILE A 183 -1.95 5.91 19.34
C ILE A 183 -2.76 5.12 20.37
N ASP A 184 -2.99 3.85 20.07
CA ASP A 184 -3.65 2.91 20.97
C ASP A 184 -2.64 2.34 21.98
N TRP A 185 -2.72 2.81 23.23
CA TRP A 185 -1.77 2.47 24.29
C TRP A 185 -2.24 1.28 25.15
N PRO A 186 -1.36 0.31 25.44
CA PRO A 186 -1.65 -0.75 26.40
C PRO A 186 -1.60 -0.21 27.85
N PRO A 187 -2.23 -0.90 28.82
CA PRO A 187 -2.22 -0.50 30.22
C PRO A 187 -0.82 -0.34 30.84
N HIS A 188 0.17 -1.08 30.34
CA HIS A 188 1.54 -1.10 30.87
C HIS A 188 2.53 -0.20 30.07
N ALA A 189 2.02 0.80 29.35
CA ALA A 189 2.84 1.66 28.49
C ALA A 189 3.93 2.49 29.22
N ALA A 190 3.86 2.60 30.55
CA ALA A 190 4.84 3.34 31.36
C ALA A 190 6.18 2.60 31.54
N SER A 191 6.30 1.34 31.14
CA SER A 191 7.54 0.56 31.22
C SER A 191 7.73 -0.28 29.96
N PRO A 192 7.95 0.36 28.80
CA PRO A 192 8.02 -0.34 27.53
C PRO A 192 9.34 -1.13 27.41
N ALA A 193 9.30 -2.23 26.67
CA ALA A 193 10.51 -2.93 26.22
C ALA A 193 11.40 -1.98 25.41
N ALA A 194 12.72 -2.22 25.40
CA ALA A 194 13.66 -1.36 24.70
C ALA A 194 13.46 -1.40 23.18
N LEU A 195 13.73 -0.27 22.51
CA LEU A 195 13.79 -0.24 21.06
C LEU A 195 14.91 -1.16 20.55
N PRO A 196 14.66 -1.95 19.49
CA PRO A 196 15.71 -2.64 18.75
C PRO A 196 16.73 -1.64 18.18
N THR A 197 17.98 -2.08 18.02
CA THR A 197 19.09 -1.27 17.48
C THR A 197 19.23 -1.38 15.97
N ASP A 198 18.69 -2.45 15.39
CA ASP A 198 18.88 -2.83 14.00
C ASP A 198 17.54 -3.12 13.33
N SER A 199 17.49 -2.95 12.01
CA SER A 199 16.33 -3.31 11.19
C SER A 199 16.24 -4.83 11.08
N ALA A 200 15.08 -5.39 11.42
CA ALA A 200 14.79 -6.81 11.21
C ALA A 200 14.68 -7.17 9.72
N ARG A 201 14.46 -6.16 8.84
CA ARG A 201 14.43 -6.34 7.39
C ARG A 201 15.84 -6.24 6.81
N THR A 202 16.56 -7.36 6.83
CA THR A 202 17.97 -7.44 6.37
C THR A 202 18.11 -7.87 4.91
N LEU A 203 17.23 -8.75 4.42
CA LEU A 203 17.35 -9.40 3.10
C LEU A 203 17.44 -8.43 1.91
N ASP A 204 16.65 -7.35 1.94
CA ASP A 204 16.56 -6.35 0.88
C ASP A 204 16.72 -4.92 1.42
N GLY A 205 17.44 -4.78 2.54
CA GLY A 205 17.75 -3.49 3.16
C GLY A 205 18.39 -2.50 2.19
N ASP A 206 19.32 -2.99 1.36
CA ASP A 206 20.12 -2.20 0.42
C ASP A 206 19.66 -2.33 -1.05
N ASP A 207 18.44 -2.80 -1.34
CA ASP A 207 17.97 -2.91 -2.73
C ASP A 207 17.85 -1.53 -3.40
N ASP A 208 18.53 -1.33 -4.54
CA ASP A 208 18.52 -0.05 -5.28
C ASP A 208 17.13 0.40 -5.76
N GLY A 209 16.13 -0.48 -5.75
CA GLY A 209 14.75 -0.13 -6.06
C GLY A 209 14.12 0.78 -5.00
N ARG A 210 14.64 0.75 -3.77
CA ARG A 210 14.15 1.51 -2.62
C ARG A 210 14.62 2.95 -2.68
N GLY A 211 13.83 3.85 -2.09
CA GLY A 211 14.32 5.19 -1.78
C GLY A 211 15.18 5.16 -0.53
N ARG A 212 16.12 6.11 -0.39
CA ARG A 212 16.90 6.31 0.84
C ARG A 212 17.16 7.78 1.11
N PHE A 213 17.21 8.17 2.37
CA PHE A 213 17.73 9.46 2.81
C PHE A 213 18.28 9.41 4.24
N TYR A 214 19.12 10.39 4.56
CA TYR A 214 19.66 10.59 5.89
C TYR A 214 18.59 11.12 6.85
N LEU A 215 18.55 10.57 8.06
CA LEU A 215 17.70 11.02 9.16
C LEU A 215 18.54 11.31 10.41
N ASP A 216 18.47 12.55 10.90
CA ASP A 216 19.30 13.04 12.02
C ASP A 216 19.05 12.28 13.33
N LYS A 217 17.80 11.96 13.67
CA LYS A 217 17.45 11.28 14.94
C LYS A 217 17.96 9.86 15.08
N VAL A 218 18.36 9.25 13.97
CA VAL A 218 18.93 7.89 13.91
C VAL A 218 20.35 7.88 13.35
N GLY A 219 20.86 9.03 12.89
CA GLY A 219 22.25 9.21 12.47
C GLY A 219 22.68 8.45 11.22
N ARG A 220 21.75 8.02 10.35
CA ARG A 220 22.06 7.17 9.18
C ARG A 220 21.09 7.34 8.02
N ASP A 221 21.44 6.78 6.87
CA ASP A 221 20.54 6.63 5.73
C ASP A 221 19.52 5.52 6.00
N VAL A 222 18.24 5.84 5.90
CA VAL A 222 17.10 4.93 6.09
C VAL A 222 16.42 4.66 4.75
N GLY A 223 16.15 3.39 4.47
CA GLY A 223 15.45 2.95 3.27
C GLY A 223 13.92 2.97 3.43
N PHE A 224 13.21 3.27 2.34
CA PHE A 224 11.74 3.28 2.28
C PHE A 224 11.23 2.77 0.93
N ASP A 225 10.06 2.16 0.92
CA ASP A 225 9.47 1.52 -0.26
C ASP A 225 8.45 2.43 -0.96
N SER A 226 7.91 3.41 -0.23
CA SER A 226 6.87 4.30 -0.73
C SER A 226 7.04 5.76 -0.33
N GLY A 227 6.42 6.66 -1.09
CA GLY A 227 6.32 8.08 -0.73
C GLY A 227 5.57 8.28 0.59
N LEU A 228 4.68 7.36 0.96
CA LEU A 228 3.95 7.40 2.23
C LEU A 228 4.87 7.11 3.42
N GLU A 229 5.67 6.05 3.34
CA GLU A 229 6.71 5.73 4.34
C GLU A 229 7.71 6.87 4.47
N SER A 230 8.17 7.43 3.36
CA SER A 230 9.07 8.57 3.33
C SER A 230 8.53 9.77 4.12
N ARG A 231 7.20 9.97 4.07
CA ARG A 231 6.52 11.08 4.74
C ARG A 231 6.45 10.80 6.24
N LEU A 232 6.07 9.60 6.66
CA LEU A 232 6.11 9.22 8.07
C LEU A 232 7.52 9.40 8.65
N LEU A 233 8.54 8.86 7.99
CA LEU A 233 9.93 8.96 8.46
C LEU A 233 10.40 10.42 8.57
N GLY A 234 9.98 11.28 7.62
CA GLY A 234 10.20 12.72 7.70
C GLY A 234 9.49 13.39 8.88
N VAL A 235 8.24 13.02 9.16
CA VAL A 235 7.48 13.48 10.36
C VAL A 235 8.22 13.07 11.63
N LEU A 236 8.55 11.78 11.78
CA LEU A 236 9.23 11.28 12.97
C LEU A 236 10.58 11.96 13.19
N ASN A 237 11.33 12.23 12.12
CA ASN A 237 12.60 12.93 12.22
C ASN A 237 12.45 14.41 12.61
N ALA A 238 11.35 15.06 12.23
CA ALA A 238 11.14 16.50 12.48
C ALA A 238 10.38 16.81 13.78
N ASP A 239 9.59 15.87 14.32
CA ASP A 239 8.70 16.11 15.45
C ASP A 239 9.43 16.08 16.80
N ASP A 240 9.53 17.20 17.51
CA ASP A 240 10.26 17.30 18.79
C ASP A 240 9.71 16.37 19.90
N GLN A 241 8.47 15.88 19.77
CA GLN A 241 7.92 14.89 20.70
C GLN A 241 8.51 13.49 20.50
N ILE A 242 9.22 13.26 19.40
CA ILE A 242 9.92 12.01 19.08
C ILE A 242 11.40 12.17 19.39
N SER A 243 11.92 11.38 20.33
CA SER A 243 13.33 11.37 20.70
C SER A 243 14.21 10.62 19.69
N THR A 244 13.73 9.47 19.20
CA THR A 244 14.40 8.59 18.24
C THR A 244 13.41 7.53 17.73
N PHE A 245 13.80 6.73 16.73
CA PHE A 245 12.98 5.64 16.21
C PHE A 245 13.86 4.56 15.55
N GLN A 246 13.29 3.40 15.25
CA GLN A 246 13.91 2.31 14.48
C GLN A 246 12.95 1.87 13.37
N GLU A 247 13.38 1.90 12.11
CA GLU A 247 12.59 1.36 10.99
C GLU A 247 12.62 -0.18 10.98
N ASN A 248 11.54 -0.80 10.51
CA ASN A 248 11.39 -2.26 10.45
C ASN A 248 11.88 -2.95 11.74
N PRO A 249 11.36 -2.55 12.92
CA PRO A 249 11.96 -2.88 14.20
C PRO A 249 11.93 -4.38 14.52
N ASP A 250 10.93 -5.10 14.00
CA ASP A 250 10.85 -6.55 14.14
C ASP A 250 10.09 -7.19 12.96
N ALA A 251 10.21 -8.51 12.83
CA ALA A 251 9.44 -9.39 11.97
C ALA A 251 8.21 -9.92 12.73
N VAL A 252 7.03 -9.38 12.42
CA VAL A 252 5.77 -9.80 13.04
C VAL A 252 5.14 -10.90 12.22
N LEU A 253 4.95 -12.07 12.84
CA LEU A 253 4.22 -13.19 12.23
C LEU A 253 2.72 -12.93 12.28
N TYR A 254 2.03 -13.22 11.19
CA TYR A 254 0.57 -13.15 11.10
C TYR A 254 0.03 -14.36 10.33
N ARG A 255 -1.27 -14.62 10.45
CA ARG A 255 -1.94 -15.73 9.76
C ARG A 255 -3.18 -15.26 9.02
N VAL A 256 -3.37 -15.78 7.81
CA VAL A 256 -4.57 -15.58 6.97
C VAL A 256 -4.89 -16.92 6.31
N ASP A 257 -6.11 -17.42 6.48
CA ASP A 257 -6.54 -18.75 5.97
C ASP A 257 -5.62 -19.92 6.35
N GLY A 258 -4.97 -19.85 7.52
CA GLY A 258 -4.03 -20.87 7.97
C GLY A 258 -2.62 -20.76 7.38
N GLU A 259 -2.41 -19.86 6.42
CA GLU A 259 -1.09 -19.54 5.88
C GLU A 259 -0.37 -18.52 6.77
N GLU A 260 0.90 -18.77 7.07
CA GLU A 260 1.75 -17.87 7.84
C GLU A 260 2.44 -16.84 6.95
N GLY A 261 2.36 -15.58 7.35
CA GLY A 261 3.05 -14.47 6.71
C GLY A 261 3.98 -13.75 7.69
N VAL A 262 4.95 -13.04 7.14
CA VAL A 262 5.86 -12.15 7.89
C VAL A 262 5.60 -10.72 7.45
N HIS A 263 5.29 -9.85 8.41
CA HIS A 263 5.13 -8.41 8.21
C HIS A 263 6.23 -7.65 8.93
N PHE A 264 6.69 -6.55 8.32
CA PHE A 264 7.68 -5.66 8.91
C PHE A 264 7.02 -4.28 9.09
N PRO A 265 6.52 -3.96 10.30
CA PRO A 265 5.95 -2.64 10.58
C PRO A 265 6.94 -1.52 10.26
N THR A 266 6.45 -0.38 9.80
CA THR A 266 7.33 0.68 9.26
C THR A 266 8.35 1.20 10.27
N ALA A 267 7.94 1.54 11.50
CA ALA A 267 8.85 2.05 12.52
C ALA A 267 8.34 1.84 13.95
N ALA A 268 9.25 1.73 14.92
CA ALA A 268 8.95 1.95 16.34
C ALA A 268 9.60 3.26 16.79
N ALA A 269 8.80 4.20 17.32
CA ALA A 269 9.25 5.53 17.71
C ALA A 269 9.18 5.71 19.23
N ARG A 270 10.24 6.25 19.83
CA ARG A 270 10.29 6.62 21.25
C ARG A 270 9.91 8.07 21.43
N LEU A 271 8.84 8.32 22.17
CA LEU A 271 8.38 9.66 22.53
C LEU A 271 9.30 10.27 23.61
N ALA A 272 9.27 11.60 23.73
CA ALA A 272 10.05 12.36 24.71
C ALA A 272 9.69 12.02 26.16
N ASP A 273 8.47 11.52 26.40
CA ASP A 273 8.02 11.03 27.71
C ASP A 273 8.48 9.58 28.02
N GLY A 274 9.24 8.95 27.12
CA GLY A 274 9.81 7.62 27.28
C GLY A 274 8.93 6.48 26.75
N ARG A 275 7.66 6.73 26.43
CA ARG A 275 6.78 5.73 25.81
C ARG A 275 7.25 5.39 24.39
N ILE A 276 6.89 4.20 23.90
CA ILE A 276 7.24 3.74 22.55
C ILE A 276 5.97 3.38 21.79
N ALA A 277 5.84 3.83 20.54
CA ALA A 277 4.75 3.45 19.65
C ALA A 277 5.29 2.68 18.43
N LEU A 278 4.70 1.53 18.13
CA LEU A 278 4.86 0.83 16.86
C LEU A 278 3.89 1.44 15.85
N ILE A 279 4.44 1.93 14.74
CA ILE A 279 3.72 2.66 13.71
C ILE A 279 3.88 1.90 12.40
N ASP A 280 2.75 1.57 11.77
CA ASP A 280 2.72 0.87 10.50
C ASP A 280 2.04 1.72 9.43
N VAL A 281 2.72 1.94 8.31
CA VAL A 281 2.20 2.71 7.19
C VAL A 281 1.32 1.83 6.33
N GLN A 282 0.04 2.19 6.23
CA GLN A 282 -0.91 1.51 5.37
C GLN A 282 -1.71 2.53 4.56
N PRO A 283 -1.79 2.40 3.22
CA PRO A 283 -2.61 3.31 2.42
C PRO A 283 -4.06 3.31 2.88
N LEU A 284 -4.67 4.50 2.97
CA LEU A 284 -6.03 4.66 3.48
C LEU A 284 -7.05 3.74 2.76
N GLY A 285 -6.94 3.61 1.43
CA GLY A 285 -7.81 2.74 0.64
C GLY A 285 -7.60 1.24 0.86
N ARG A 286 -6.62 0.84 1.68
CA ARG A 286 -6.25 -0.57 1.90
C ARG A 286 -6.44 -1.06 3.33
N VAL A 287 -6.64 -0.17 4.30
CA VAL A 287 -6.72 -0.53 5.72
C VAL A 287 -7.86 -1.49 6.07
N ALA A 288 -8.91 -1.54 5.23
CA ALA A 288 -10.05 -2.43 5.41
C ALA A 288 -9.87 -3.81 4.74
N TYR A 289 -8.86 -3.99 3.88
CA TYR A 289 -8.60 -5.30 3.28
C TYR A 289 -8.22 -6.31 4.37
N ARG A 290 -8.72 -7.53 4.22
CA ARG A 290 -8.58 -8.60 5.21
C ARG A 290 -7.12 -8.84 5.62
N ASP A 291 -6.21 -8.93 4.68
CA ASP A 291 -4.78 -9.14 4.97
C ASP A 291 -4.13 -7.97 5.71
N TYR A 292 -4.46 -6.74 5.33
CA TYR A 292 -3.98 -5.54 6.02
C TYR A 292 -4.49 -5.51 7.45
N ARG A 293 -5.76 -5.88 7.68
CA ARG A 293 -6.34 -6.02 9.01
C ARG A 293 -5.69 -7.14 9.82
N ALA A 294 -5.41 -8.30 9.23
CA ALA A 294 -4.75 -9.42 9.91
C ALA A 294 -3.33 -9.05 10.35
N ARG A 295 -2.56 -8.38 9.49
CA ARG A 295 -1.22 -7.85 9.83
C ARG A 295 -1.30 -6.80 10.92
N ALA A 296 -2.25 -5.87 10.82
CA ALA A 296 -2.45 -4.83 11.81
C ALA A 296 -2.82 -5.42 13.19
N ALA A 297 -3.68 -6.43 13.23
CA ALA A 297 -4.05 -7.12 14.46
C ALA A 297 -2.84 -7.84 15.10
N ALA A 298 -2.04 -8.55 14.32
CA ALA A 298 -0.82 -9.21 14.79
C ALA A 298 0.21 -8.19 15.29
N ALA A 299 0.44 -7.10 14.55
CA ALA A 299 1.39 -6.06 14.92
C ALA A 299 0.93 -5.27 16.16
N ARG A 300 -0.38 -5.03 16.31
CA ARG A 300 -0.96 -4.48 17.53
C ARG A 300 -0.72 -5.38 18.74
N ALA A 301 -0.99 -6.69 18.60
CA ALA A 301 -0.76 -7.64 19.68
C ALA A 301 0.73 -7.70 20.07
N TYR A 302 1.63 -7.70 19.08
CA TYR A 302 3.07 -7.62 19.29
C TYR A 302 3.48 -6.31 20.01
N ALA A 303 2.98 -5.16 19.57
CA ALA A 303 3.26 -3.87 20.20
C ALA A 303 2.81 -3.86 21.67
N HIS A 304 1.56 -4.24 21.92
CA HIS A 304 0.98 -4.26 23.27
C HIS A 304 1.70 -5.23 24.19
N GLY A 305 2.12 -6.39 23.69
CA GLY A 305 2.94 -7.36 24.42
C GLY A 305 4.31 -6.81 24.86
N ASN A 306 4.85 -5.83 24.12
CA ASN A 306 6.09 -5.12 24.45
C ASN A 306 5.85 -3.86 25.32
N GLY A 307 4.60 -3.59 25.73
CA GLY A 307 4.24 -2.34 26.39
C GLY A 307 4.31 -1.13 25.46
N TRP A 308 4.32 -1.34 24.14
CA TRP A 308 4.33 -0.28 23.14
C TRP A 308 2.90 0.09 22.72
N GLY A 309 2.68 1.35 22.38
CA GLY A 309 1.47 1.80 21.68
C GLY A 309 1.44 1.29 20.24
N TRP A 310 0.27 1.31 19.63
CA TRP A 310 0.05 0.88 18.25
C TRP A 310 -0.62 1.97 17.42
N LEU A 311 -0.17 2.13 16.17
CA LEU A 311 -0.79 3.04 15.21
C LEU A 311 -0.68 2.52 13.78
N VAL A 312 -1.82 2.48 13.07
CA VAL A 312 -1.82 2.46 11.60
C VAL A 312 -1.80 3.91 11.10
N TRP A 313 -0.75 4.28 10.40
CA TRP A 313 -0.58 5.62 9.84
C TRP A 313 -0.91 5.64 8.35
N THR A 314 -1.94 6.40 7.98
CA THR A 314 -2.48 6.41 6.60
C THR A 314 -1.96 7.55 5.75
N GLY A 315 -1.32 8.55 6.38
CA GLY A 315 -0.94 9.83 5.77
C GLY A 315 -2.11 10.74 5.36
N SER A 316 -3.33 10.34 5.69
CA SER A 316 -4.55 11.14 5.61
C SER A 316 -4.87 11.78 6.96
N THR A 317 -5.73 12.79 6.98
CA THR A 317 -6.36 13.25 8.22
C THR A 317 -7.31 12.20 8.79
N ILE A 318 -7.70 11.19 8.01
CA ILE A 318 -8.57 10.07 8.43
C ILE A 318 -7.71 8.86 8.85
N GLY A 319 -7.86 8.42 10.10
CA GLY A 319 -7.29 7.18 10.62
C GLY A 319 -8.29 6.02 10.63
N VAL A 320 -7.82 4.85 11.08
CA VAL A 320 -8.65 3.63 11.15
C VAL A 320 -9.81 3.78 12.14
N ALA A 321 -9.58 4.43 13.28
CA ALA A 321 -10.63 4.69 14.26
C ALA A 321 -11.73 5.62 13.69
N ASP A 322 -11.34 6.69 13.01
CA ASP A 322 -12.29 7.61 12.37
C ASP A 322 -13.13 6.90 11.30
N LEU A 323 -12.54 5.96 10.54
CA LEU A 323 -13.27 5.13 9.58
C LEU A 323 -14.27 4.20 10.25
N ALA A 324 -13.91 3.57 11.37
CA ALA A 324 -14.82 2.68 12.08
C ALA A 324 -16.07 3.44 12.61
N GLU A 325 -15.87 4.69 13.03
CA GLU A 325 -16.93 5.58 13.54
C GLU A 325 -17.74 6.28 12.43
N ARG A 326 -17.21 6.33 11.20
CA ARG A 326 -17.85 6.97 10.05
C ARG A 326 -19.24 6.39 9.79
N ARG A 327 -20.28 7.19 9.99
CA ARG A 327 -21.67 6.77 9.74
C ARG A 327 -21.94 6.59 8.24
N LEU A 328 -22.67 5.52 7.93
CA LEU A 328 -23.21 5.26 6.60
C LEU A 328 -24.69 5.66 6.56
N GLU A 329 -25.16 6.01 5.38
CA GLU A 329 -26.60 6.11 5.12
C GLU A 329 -27.28 4.76 5.45
N PRO A 330 -28.31 4.73 6.32
CA PRO A 330 -28.87 3.46 6.81
C PRO A 330 -29.36 2.52 5.70
N ALA A 331 -29.92 3.08 4.62
CA ALA A 331 -30.38 2.29 3.47
C ALA A 331 -29.22 1.65 2.70
N LEU A 332 -28.08 2.33 2.61
CA LEU A 332 -26.87 1.80 1.96
C LEU A 332 -26.26 0.67 2.82
N ASP A 333 -26.14 0.90 4.13
CA ASP A 333 -25.62 -0.09 5.09
C ASP A 333 -26.48 -1.37 5.10
N ALA A 334 -27.82 -1.22 5.09
CA ALA A 334 -28.75 -2.34 5.03
C ALA A 334 -28.62 -3.15 3.72
N ARG A 335 -28.58 -2.48 2.55
CA ARG A 335 -28.39 -3.15 1.25
C ARG A 335 -27.05 -3.88 1.17
N LEU A 336 -25.99 -3.26 1.68
CA LEU A 336 -24.66 -3.87 1.68
C LEU A 336 -24.62 -5.10 2.61
N THR A 337 -25.22 -4.99 3.80
CA THR A 337 -25.35 -6.10 4.75
C THR A 337 -26.12 -7.26 4.13
N GLU A 338 -27.25 -6.99 3.49
CA GLU A 338 -28.06 -8.00 2.81
C GLU A 338 -27.24 -8.74 1.74
N LEU A 339 -26.48 -8.03 0.89
CA LEU A 339 -25.62 -8.64 -0.11
C LEU A 339 -24.56 -9.56 0.52
N VAL A 340 -24.00 -9.18 1.66
CA VAL A 340 -22.98 -9.96 2.36
C VAL A 340 -23.57 -11.20 3.00
N GLU A 341 -24.68 -11.07 3.72
CA GLU A 341 -25.38 -12.18 4.38
C GLU A 341 -25.88 -13.22 3.39
N GLN A 342 -26.30 -12.79 2.20
CA GLN A 342 -26.72 -13.68 1.11
C GLN A 342 -25.53 -14.29 0.33
N GLY A 343 -24.28 -13.92 0.63
CA GLY A 343 -23.10 -14.34 -0.10
C GLY A 343 -23.01 -13.78 -1.54
N ALA A 344 -23.83 -12.77 -1.85
CA ALA A 344 -24.01 -12.18 -3.16
C ALA A 344 -23.14 -10.93 -3.41
N ALA A 345 -22.35 -10.50 -2.42
CA ALA A 345 -21.45 -9.34 -2.50
C ALA A 345 -20.18 -9.59 -3.36
N SER A 346 -20.40 -9.96 -4.62
CA SER A 346 -19.38 -9.97 -5.67
C SER A 346 -18.97 -8.54 -6.05
N TRP A 347 -17.79 -8.39 -6.67
CA TRP A 347 -17.36 -7.09 -7.20
C TRP A 347 -18.37 -6.47 -8.19
N ALA A 348 -19.00 -7.30 -9.03
CA ALA A 348 -20.04 -6.85 -9.95
C ALA A 348 -21.28 -6.31 -9.22
N ALA A 349 -21.72 -6.99 -8.15
CA ALA A 349 -22.82 -6.50 -7.31
C ALA A 349 -22.46 -5.18 -6.61
N LEU A 350 -21.21 -5.04 -6.14
CA LEU A 350 -20.72 -3.79 -5.55
C LEU A 350 -20.66 -2.67 -6.59
N ARG A 351 -20.26 -2.93 -7.84
CA ARG A 351 -20.33 -1.95 -8.94
C ARG A 351 -21.76 -1.46 -9.17
N GLN A 352 -22.75 -2.36 -9.17
CA GLN A 352 -24.15 -1.96 -9.28
C GLN A 352 -24.60 -1.10 -8.10
N LEU A 353 -24.24 -1.48 -6.88
CA LEU A 353 -24.58 -0.70 -5.69
C LEU A 353 -23.95 0.71 -5.71
N ARG A 354 -22.73 0.85 -6.23
CA ARG A 354 -22.09 2.16 -6.45
C ARG A 354 -22.89 3.02 -7.42
N ALA A 355 -23.31 2.45 -8.54
CA ALA A 355 -24.10 3.16 -9.55
C ALA A 355 -25.48 3.59 -9.01
N ASP A 356 -26.13 2.74 -8.22
CA ASP A 356 -27.49 2.98 -7.72
C ASP A 356 -27.52 3.92 -6.51
N ALA A 357 -26.55 3.80 -5.60
CA ALA A 357 -26.62 4.37 -4.25
C ALA A 357 -25.41 5.23 -3.87
N GLY A 358 -24.45 5.43 -4.77
CA GLY A 358 -23.31 6.32 -4.54
C GLY A 358 -22.30 5.81 -3.50
N LEU A 359 -22.20 4.48 -3.32
CA LEU A 359 -21.20 3.87 -2.43
C LEU A 359 -19.79 4.41 -2.75
N THR A 360 -19.09 4.94 -1.76
CA THR A 360 -17.68 5.36 -1.89
C THR A 360 -16.72 4.33 -1.29
N PRO A 361 -15.41 4.37 -1.61
CA PRO A 361 -14.42 3.48 -0.98
C PRO A 361 -14.36 3.62 0.54
N LEU A 362 -14.53 4.85 1.06
CA LEU A 362 -14.52 5.09 2.51
C LEU A 362 -15.77 4.54 3.20
N ASP A 363 -16.92 4.56 2.53
CA ASP A 363 -18.14 3.96 3.07
C ASP A 363 -18.01 2.43 3.11
N LEU A 364 -17.46 1.81 2.06
CA LEU A 364 -17.17 0.38 2.05
C LEU A 364 -16.17 -0.01 3.14
N ALA A 365 -15.07 0.75 3.28
CA ALA A 365 -14.08 0.53 4.33
C ALA A 365 -14.70 0.65 5.73
N ALA A 366 -15.53 1.68 5.96
CA ALA A 366 -16.23 1.87 7.23
C ALA A 366 -17.21 0.72 7.55
N ALA A 367 -17.98 0.26 6.56
CA ALA A 367 -18.88 -0.89 6.73
C ALA A 367 -18.10 -2.18 7.05
N VAL A 368 -17.02 -2.44 6.32
CA VAL A 368 -16.15 -3.60 6.55
C VAL A 368 -15.57 -3.60 7.97
N LEU A 369 -15.10 -2.45 8.43
CA LEU A 369 -14.54 -2.32 9.78
C LEU A 369 -15.61 -2.46 10.88
N ARG A 370 -16.81 -1.90 10.66
CA ARG A 370 -17.92 -1.96 11.64
C ARG A 370 -18.48 -3.36 11.81
N HIS A 371 -18.74 -4.03 10.70
CA HIS A 371 -19.42 -5.34 10.69
C HIS A 371 -18.44 -6.51 10.73
N ASP A 372 -17.14 -6.21 10.84
CA ASP A 372 -16.07 -7.17 10.77
C ASP A 372 -16.21 -8.11 9.56
N TRP A 373 -16.40 -7.55 8.37
CA TRP A 373 -16.46 -8.35 7.14
C TRP A 373 -15.06 -8.66 6.59
N SER A 374 -15.01 -9.70 5.77
CA SER A 374 -13.83 -10.05 4.98
C SER A 374 -13.92 -9.38 3.61
N TRP A 375 -13.07 -8.39 3.38
CA TRP A 375 -12.84 -7.80 2.06
C TRP A 375 -11.53 -8.33 1.49
N ASP A 376 -11.64 -9.23 0.52
CA ASP A 376 -10.52 -9.93 -0.10
C ASP A 376 -10.15 -9.25 -1.44
N ARG A 377 -8.87 -8.89 -1.58
CA ARG A 377 -8.33 -8.21 -2.76
C ARG A 377 -7.88 -9.18 -3.84
N GLY A 378 -7.58 -10.44 -3.53
CA GLY A 378 -7.34 -11.48 -4.51
C GLY A 378 -8.61 -11.88 -5.25
N SER A 379 -9.68 -12.18 -4.51
CA SER A 379 -10.96 -12.63 -5.07
C SER A 379 -11.91 -11.50 -5.44
N HIS A 380 -11.65 -10.26 -4.99
CA HIS A 380 -12.52 -9.10 -5.14
C HIS A 380 -13.94 -9.36 -4.62
N ARG A 381 -14.05 -10.13 -3.53
CA ARG A 381 -15.31 -10.43 -2.87
C ARG A 381 -15.36 -9.80 -1.48
N LEU A 382 -16.57 -9.47 -1.09
CA LEU A 382 -16.92 -9.16 0.28
C LEU A 382 -17.73 -10.33 0.85
N SER A 383 -17.39 -10.78 2.04
CA SER A 383 -18.11 -11.85 2.73
C SER A 383 -18.21 -11.57 4.22
N ALA A 384 -19.17 -12.21 4.90
CA ALA A 384 -19.14 -12.27 6.35
C ALA A 384 -17.80 -12.87 6.77
N SER A 385 -17.25 -12.40 7.89
CA SER A 385 -16.06 -13.07 8.44
C SER A 385 -16.41 -14.52 8.76
N PRO A 386 -15.51 -15.48 8.49
CA PRO A 386 -15.69 -16.83 8.98
C PRO A 386 -15.87 -16.73 10.49
N ALA A 387 -17.01 -17.20 11.00
CA ALA A 387 -17.28 -17.22 12.43
C ALA A 387 -16.06 -17.84 13.11
N SER A 388 -15.39 -17.06 13.95
CA SER A 388 -14.19 -17.52 14.64
C SER A 388 -14.57 -18.78 15.41
N LEU A 389 -14.12 -19.95 14.93
CA LEU A 389 -14.19 -21.17 15.73
C LEU A 389 -13.37 -20.85 16.98
N SER A 390 -14.09 -20.61 18.07
CA SER A 390 -13.59 -20.14 19.36
C SER A 390 -12.79 -21.23 20.06
#